data_AF-A0A559MIC5-F1
#
_entry.id   AF-A0A559MIC5-F1
#
_cell.length_a   1.000
_cell.length_b   1.000
_cell.length_c   1.000
_cell.angle_alpha   90.00
_cell.angle_beta   90.00
_cell.angle_gamma   90.00
#
_symmetry.space_group_name_H-M   'P 1'
#
loop_
_entity.id
_entity.type
_entity.pdbx_description
1 polymer ?
#
loop_
_entity_poly.entity_id
_entity_poly.type
_entity_poly.pdbx_seq_one_letter_code
_entity_poly.pdbx_strand_id
1 'polypeptide(L)'
;MPWGYAVDIWNVGVMVWDMFENRRMFNGLDPETGKYGNCFHLASIVGLLGPPPLEFLQRSKCSSIYFNDRGNWKCLNPILLVSWEDSERNLEVSNKKGFLDFVRKMVRWTPESRASPSKLLEDPWLLGDVEE
;
A
#
# COMPACT_ATOMS: atom_id res chain seq x y z
N MET A 1 4.05 -18.03 -4.33
CA MET A 1 4.15 -17.56 -2.93
C MET A 1 2.87 -17.97 -2.17
N PRO A 2 2.98 -18.65 -1.02
CA PRO A 2 1.84 -18.90 -0.14
C PRO A 2 1.45 -17.62 0.60
N TRP A 3 0.16 -17.44 0.85
CA TRP A 3 -0.35 -16.39 1.74
C TRP A 3 -0.16 -16.81 3.19
N GLY A 4 0.02 -15.83 4.08
CA GLY A 4 0.08 -16.02 5.53
C GLY A 4 -0.57 -14.84 6.25
N TYR A 5 -0.55 -14.84 7.58
CA TYR A 5 -1.21 -13.82 8.42
C TYR A 5 -0.85 -12.36 8.07
N ALA A 6 0.32 -12.13 7.48
CA ALA A 6 0.74 -10.80 7.02
C ALA A 6 -0.20 -10.20 5.96
N VAL A 7 -1.03 -11.02 5.29
CA VAL A 7 -2.09 -10.51 4.40
C VAL A 7 -3.16 -9.74 5.17
N ASP A 8 -3.50 -10.17 6.38
CA ASP A 8 -4.51 -9.51 7.20
C ASP A 8 -4.00 -8.16 7.69
N ILE A 9 -2.70 -8.07 8.01
CA ILE A 9 -2.05 -6.80 8.34
C ILE A 9 -2.16 -5.79 7.19
N TRP A 10 -1.95 -6.23 5.95
CA TRP A 10 -2.14 -5.37 4.79
C TRP A 10 -3.60 -4.92 4.67
N ASN A 11 -4.56 -5.84 4.81
CA ASN A 11 -5.98 -5.52 4.73
C ASN A 11 -6.41 -4.52 5.81
N VAL A 12 -5.91 -4.67 7.05
CA VAL A 12 -6.14 -3.71 8.13
C VAL A 12 -5.55 -2.33 7.78
N GLY A 13 -4.32 -2.26 7.26
CA GLY A 13 -3.72 -0.99 6.85
C GLY A 13 -4.52 -0.26 5.76
N VAL A 14 -5.00 -1.00 4.75
CA VAL A 14 -5.87 -0.45 3.70
C VAL A 14 -7.22 -0.01 4.28
N MET A 15 -7.83 -0.80 5.17
CA MET A 15 -9.12 -0.49 5.79
C MET A 15 -9.04 0.76 6.68
N VAL A 16 -8.01 0.86 7.52
CA VAL A 16 -7.78 2.02 8.39
C VAL A 16 -7.67 3.28 7.53
N TRP A 17 -6.88 3.25 6.46
CA TRP A 17 -6.80 4.37 5.52
C TRP A 17 -8.14 4.72 4.91
N ASP A 18 -8.87 3.74 4.35
CA ASP A 18 -10.16 3.97 3.69
C ASP A 18 -11.17 4.62 4.63
N MET A 19 -11.17 4.25 5.91
CA MET A 19 -12.04 4.83 6.93
C MET A 19 -11.66 6.28 7.27
N PHE A 20 -10.37 6.57 7.42
CA PHE A 20 -9.90 7.92 7.75
C PHE A 20 -10.00 8.89 6.58
N GLU A 21 -9.61 8.46 5.38
CA GLU A 21 -9.65 9.31 4.17
C GLU A 21 -11.04 9.41 3.54
N ASN A 22 -11.98 8.54 3.95
CA ASN A 22 -13.27 8.36 3.28
C ASN A 22 -13.12 8.12 1.76
N ARG A 23 -12.00 7.50 1.38
CA ARG A 23 -11.60 7.22 0.00
C ARG A 23 -10.70 5.98 -0.04
N ARG A 24 -10.85 5.20 -1.12
CA ARG A 24 -9.97 4.05 -1.39
C ARG A 24 -8.49 4.44 -1.47
N MET A 25 -7.63 3.74 -0.72
CA MET A 25 -6.18 3.83 -0.83
C MET A 25 -5.70 3.47 -2.25
N PHE A 26 -6.23 2.37 -2.80
CA PHE A 26 -5.87 1.88 -4.13
C PHE A 26 -7.09 1.85 -5.06
N ASN A 27 -6.95 2.44 -6.24
CA ASN A 27 -8.00 2.43 -7.26
C ASN A 27 -7.64 1.45 -8.38
N GLY A 28 -8.45 0.39 -8.51
CA GLY A 28 -8.30 -0.61 -9.57
C GLY A 28 -9.22 -0.42 -10.77
N LEU A 29 -9.96 0.69 -10.83
CA LEU A 29 -10.90 0.95 -11.91
C LEU A 29 -10.16 1.52 -13.13
N ASP A 30 -10.47 0.96 -14.29
CA ASP A 30 -10.12 1.51 -15.58
C ASP A 30 -10.82 2.88 -15.79
N PRO A 31 -10.10 3.98 -16.04
CA PRO A 31 -10.69 5.29 -16.27
C PRO A 31 -11.62 5.35 -17.49
N GLU A 32 -11.40 4.50 -18.51
CA GLU A 32 -12.19 4.51 -19.75
C GLU A 32 -13.46 3.66 -19.62
N THR A 33 -13.31 2.46 -19.04
CA THR A 33 -14.41 1.48 -19.00
C THR A 33 -15.13 1.41 -17.66
N GLY A 34 -14.55 1.96 -16.59
CA GLY A 34 -15.06 1.88 -15.23
C GLY A 34 -15.01 0.48 -14.62
N LYS A 35 -14.42 -0.50 -15.31
CA LYS A 35 -14.31 -1.89 -14.83
C LYS A 35 -13.04 -2.09 -14.03
N TYR A 36 -13.12 -2.97 -13.03
CA TYR A 36 -11.94 -3.33 -12.24
C TYR A 36 -10.95 -4.15 -13.07
N GLY A 37 -9.69 -3.75 -13.06
CA GLY A 37 -8.59 -4.46 -13.71
C GLY A 37 -7.38 -4.60 -12.79
N ASN A 38 -6.82 -5.80 -12.72
CA ASN A 38 -5.64 -6.09 -11.89
C ASN A 38 -4.44 -5.18 -12.24
N CYS A 39 -4.27 -4.82 -13.53
CA CYS A 39 -3.19 -3.93 -13.96
C CYS A 39 -3.35 -2.49 -13.43
N PHE A 40 -4.58 -1.96 -13.36
CA PHE A 40 -4.87 -0.66 -12.77
C PHE A 40 -4.65 -0.71 -11.26
N HIS A 41 -5.12 -1.77 -10.59
CA HIS A 41 -4.93 -1.92 -9.15
C HIS A 41 -3.45 -2.02 -8.78
N LEU A 42 -2.68 -2.86 -9.49
CA LEU A 42 -1.22 -2.94 -9.28
C LEU A 42 -0.52 -1.63 -9.60
N ALA A 43 -0.89 -0.92 -10.67
CA ALA A 43 -0.31 0.39 -10.97
C ALA A 43 -0.58 1.41 -9.87
N SER A 44 -1.75 1.39 -9.26
CA SER A 44 -2.08 2.23 -8.11
C SER A 44 -1.21 1.90 -6.89
N ILE A 45 -0.94 0.62 -6.63
CA ILE A 45 -0.03 0.21 -5.55
C ILE A 45 1.39 0.67 -5.84
N VAL A 46 1.89 0.47 -7.06
CA VAL A 46 3.23 0.92 -7.48
C VAL A 46 3.34 2.45 -7.42
N GLY A 47 2.27 3.16 -7.75
CA GLY A 47 2.22 4.62 -7.69
C GLY A 47 2.46 5.18 -6.28
N LEU A 48 1.97 4.49 -5.25
CA LEU A 48 2.09 4.91 -3.85
C LEU A 48 3.32 4.32 -3.15
N LEU A 49 3.63 3.04 -3.39
CA LEU A 49 4.72 2.32 -2.71
C LEU A 49 6.05 2.38 -3.46
N GLY A 50 6.05 2.85 -4.70
CA GLY A 50 7.16 2.63 -5.62
C GLY A 50 7.21 1.19 -6.16
N PRO A 51 8.20 0.88 -7.01
CA PRO A 51 8.33 -0.44 -7.62
C PRO A 51 8.57 -1.53 -6.55
N PRO A 52 7.96 -2.73 -6.70
CA PRO A 52 8.22 -3.84 -5.81
C PRO A 52 9.68 -4.30 -5.90
N PRO A 53 10.28 -4.78 -4.79
CA PRO A 53 11.61 -5.39 -4.84
C PRO A 53 11.67 -6.58 -5.82
N LEU A 54 12.77 -6.71 -6.55
CA LEU A 54 12.93 -7.77 -7.56
C LEU A 54 12.82 -9.17 -6.94
N GLU A 55 13.40 -9.36 -5.76
CA GLU A 55 13.29 -10.61 -4.99
C GLU A 55 11.84 -10.98 -4.68
N PHE A 56 10.97 -9.99 -4.46
CA PHE A 56 9.55 -10.23 -4.23
C PHE A 56 8.84 -10.67 -5.51
N LEU A 57 9.14 -10.01 -6.64
CA LEU A 57 8.58 -10.37 -7.95
C LEU A 57 8.95 -11.81 -8.36
N GLN A 58 10.16 -12.25 -8.05
CA GLN A 58 10.65 -13.59 -8.39
C GLN A 58 9.95 -14.72 -7.61
N ARG A 59 9.28 -14.41 -6.49
CA ARG A 59 8.53 -15.41 -5.68
C ARG A 59 7.19 -15.82 -6.31
N SER A 60 6.77 -15.18 -7.40
CA SER A 60 5.50 -15.46 -8.08
C SER A 60 5.71 -15.63 -9.59
N LYS A 61 5.10 -16.65 -10.18
CA LYS A 61 5.11 -16.85 -11.65
C LYS A 61 4.26 -15.80 -12.38
N CYS A 62 3.24 -15.26 -11.69
CA CYS A 62 2.31 -14.28 -12.28
C CYS A 62 2.89 -12.87 -12.38
N SER A 63 4.05 -12.58 -11.76
CA SER A 63 4.68 -11.26 -11.85
C SER A 63 5.07 -10.90 -13.27
N SER A 64 5.47 -11.89 -14.08
CA SER A 64 5.84 -11.75 -15.51
C SER A 64 4.73 -11.22 -16.41
N ILE A 65 3.48 -11.25 -15.94
CA ILE A 65 2.33 -10.65 -16.64
C ILE A 65 2.42 -9.11 -16.60
N TYR A 66 2.88 -8.55 -15.47
CA TYR A 66 2.85 -7.11 -15.18
C TYR A 66 4.23 -6.45 -15.21
N PHE A 67 5.29 -7.20 -14.92
CA PHE A 67 6.66 -6.72 -14.84
C PHE A 67 7.58 -7.54 -15.75
N ASN A 68 8.65 -6.93 -16.25
CA ASN A 68 9.71 -7.65 -16.96
C ASN A 68 10.77 -8.20 -15.98
N ASP A 69 11.76 -8.93 -16.52
CA ASP A 69 12.82 -9.58 -15.72
C ASP A 69 13.72 -8.60 -14.95
N ARG A 70 13.68 -7.31 -15.31
CA ARG A 70 14.40 -6.23 -14.62
C ARG A 70 13.54 -5.54 -13.56
N GLY A 71 12.28 -5.96 -13.36
CA GLY A 71 11.34 -5.35 -12.44
C GLY A 71 10.63 -4.10 -12.99
N ASN A 72 10.78 -3.80 -14.28
CA ASN A 72 10.11 -2.64 -14.88
C ASN A 72 8.66 -2.99 -15.25
N TRP A 73 7.77 -2.01 -15.09
CA TRP A 73 6.37 -2.10 -15.48
C TRP A 73 6.21 -2.37 -16.98
N LYS A 74 5.36 -3.33 -17.33
CA LYS A 74 5.11 -3.78 -18.71
C LYS A 74 3.73 -3.40 -19.24
N CYS A 75 2.75 -3.15 -18.35
CA CYS A 75 1.39 -2.86 -18.79
C CYS A 75 1.29 -1.50 -19.49
N LEU A 76 0.33 -1.39 -20.41
CA LEU A 76 0.09 -0.17 -21.17
C LEU A 76 -0.49 0.97 -20.32
N ASN A 77 -1.20 0.64 -19.23
CA ASN A 77 -1.75 1.65 -18.34
C ASN A 77 -0.61 2.36 -17.58
N PRO A 78 -0.67 3.69 -17.45
CA PRO A 78 0.36 4.45 -16.77
C PRO A 78 0.36 4.16 -15.26
N ILE A 79 1.54 4.31 -14.65
CA ILE A 79 1.67 4.43 -13.20
C ILE A 79 1.58 5.91 -12.86
N LEU A 80 0.61 6.27 -12.02
CA LEU A 80 0.49 7.62 -11.49
C LEU A 80 1.17 7.67 -10.14
N LEU A 81 2.31 8.37 -10.06
CA LEU A 81 3.04 8.53 -8.81
C LEU A 81 2.26 9.43 -7.86
N VAL A 82 2.11 8.98 -6.63
CA VAL A 82 1.43 9.72 -5.57
C VAL A 82 2.28 9.70 -4.30
N SER A 83 2.30 10.82 -3.60
CA SER A 83 2.92 10.92 -2.28
C SER A 83 1.91 10.49 -1.22
N TRP A 84 2.38 9.80 -0.17
CA TRP A 84 1.57 9.50 1.01
C TRP A 84 1.09 10.80 1.68
N GLU A 85 2.01 11.75 1.82
CA GLU A 85 1.77 13.05 2.45
C GLU A 85 0.72 13.87 1.69
N ASP A 86 0.74 13.84 0.35
CA ASP A 86 -0.24 14.57 -0.47
C ASP A 86 -1.58 13.83 -0.59
N SER A 87 -1.58 12.52 -0.35
CA SER A 87 -2.76 11.66 -0.44
C SER A 87 -3.62 11.72 0.80
N GLU A 88 -3.01 11.91 1.97
CA GLU A 88 -3.70 12.14 3.24
C GLU A 88 -4.23 13.57 3.26
N ARG A 89 -5.51 13.78 3.56
CA ARG A 89 -6.15 15.11 3.49
C ARG A 89 -7.02 15.47 4.70
N ASN A 90 -7.23 14.55 5.62
CA ASN A 90 -8.25 14.69 6.66
C ASN A 90 -7.69 14.99 8.05
N LEU A 91 -6.41 14.70 8.29
CA LEU A 91 -5.74 14.89 9.58
C LEU A 91 -4.94 16.19 9.63
N GLU A 92 -4.88 16.78 10.83
CA GLU A 92 -3.98 17.89 11.13
C GLU A 92 -2.51 17.46 11.07
N VAL A 93 -1.60 18.42 10.85
CA VAL A 93 -0.18 18.16 10.55
C VAL A 93 0.54 17.31 11.61
N SER A 94 0.28 17.55 12.90
CA SER A 94 0.90 16.79 14.01
C SER A 94 0.47 15.33 14.00
N ASN A 95 -0.84 15.07 13.83
CA ASN A 95 -1.39 13.73 13.82
C ASN A 95 -1.12 12.97 12.50
N LYS A 96 -1.03 13.70 11.39
CA LYS A 96 -0.79 13.16 10.04
C LYS A 96 0.49 12.36 9.96
N LYS A 97 1.61 12.87 10.49
CA LYS A 97 2.89 12.15 10.43
C LYS A 97 2.83 10.81 11.16
N GLY A 98 2.31 10.81 12.39
CA GLY A 98 2.15 9.59 13.19
C GLY A 98 1.25 8.56 12.50
N PHE A 99 0.14 9.02 11.94
CA PHE A 99 -0.78 8.17 11.19
C PHE A 99 -0.12 7.53 9.96
N LEU A 100 0.58 8.33 9.16
CA LEU A 100 1.30 7.83 7.98
C LEU A 100 2.36 6.80 8.37
N ASP A 101 3.12 7.06 9.43
CA ASP A 101 4.12 6.12 9.93
C ASP A 101 3.50 4.82 10.45
N PHE A 102 2.33 4.90 11.09
CA PHE A 102 1.53 3.73 11.49
C PHE A 102 1.08 2.90 10.27
N VAL A 103 0.45 3.52 9.28
CA VAL A 103 -0.04 2.82 8.08
C VAL A 103 1.10 2.20 7.26
N ARG A 104 2.25 2.90 7.15
CA ARG A 104 3.44 2.39 6.46
C ARG A 104 4.05 1.15 7.10
N LYS A 105 3.78 0.86 8.37
CA LYS A 105 4.20 -0.39 9.03
C LYS A 105 3.37 -1.58 8.55
N MET A 106 2.16 -1.34 8.03
CA MET A 106 1.23 -2.36 7.56
C MET A 106 1.28 -2.57 6.04
N VAL A 107 1.33 -1.47 5.28
CA VAL A 107 1.20 -1.49 3.81
C VAL A 107 2.58 -1.53 3.16
N ARG A 108 3.13 -2.75 3.01
CA ARG A 108 4.45 -3.01 2.41
C ARG A 108 4.42 -4.17 1.43
N TRP A 109 5.25 -4.09 0.39
CA TRP A 109 5.36 -5.13 -0.64
C TRP A 109 5.67 -6.51 -0.07
N THR A 110 6.77 -6.62 0.67
CA THR A 110 7.24 -7.86 1.28
C THR A 110 6.45 -8.17 2.55
N PRO A 111 5.80 -9.35 2.66
CA PRO A 111 5.04 -9.74 3.83
C PRO A 111 5.85 -9.71 5.12
N GLU A 112 7.13 -10.09 5.05
CA GLU A 112 8.03 -10.16 6.21
C GLU A 112 8.41 -8.79 6.77
N SER A 113 8.25 -7.73 5.97
CA SER A 113 8.55 -6.37 6.39
C SER A 113 7.38 -5.67 7.07
N ARG A 114 6.20 -6.32 7.12
CA ARG A 114 5.00 -5.79 7.78
C ARG A 114 5.07 -6.04 9.28
N ALA A 115 4.61 -5.08 10.08
CA ALA A 115 4.57 -5.22 11.53
C ALA A 115 3.62 -6.34 11.97
N SER A 116 3.92 -6.98 13.10
CA SER A 116 3.01 -7.93 13.75
C SER A 116 1.86 -7.20 14.43
N PRO A 117 0.73 -7.88 14.70
CA PRO A 117 -0.35 -7.30 15.49
C PRO A 117 0.13 -6.73 16.83
N SER A 118 0.97 -7.47 17.56
CA SER A 118 1.54 -7.04 18.84
C SER A 118 2.30 -5.72 18.75
N LYS A 119 3.15 -5.56 17.72
CA LYS A 119 3.91 -4.32 17.50
C LYS A 119 3.01 -3.13 17.13
N LEU A 120 1.91 -3.38 16.42
CA LEU A 120 0.95 -2.35 16.05
C LEU A 120 0.11 -1.90 17.26
N LEU A 121 -0.17 -2.80 18.20
CA LEU A 121 -0.87 -2.46 19.44
C LEU A 121 -0.04 -1.58 20.38
N GLU A 122 1.28 -1.66 20.27
CA GLU A 122 2.25 -0.85 21.02
C GLU A 122 2.66 0.43 20.26
N ASP A 123 2.00 0.76 19.15
CA ASP A 123 2.38 1.90 18.33
C ASP A 123 2.06 3.24 19.02
N PRO A 124 3.01 4.19 19.09
CA PRO A 124 2.78 5.49 19.74
C PRO A 124 1.57 6.24 19.18
N TRP A 125 1.32 6.10 17.87
CA TRP A 125 0.15 6.73 17.26
C TRP A 125 -1.17 6.14 17.78
N LEU A 126 -1.21 4.84 18.02
CA LEU A 126 -2.41 4.17 18.54
C LEU A 126 -2.59 4.43 20.05
N LEU A 127 -1.49 4.56 20.79
CA LEU A 127 -1.50 4.83 22.23
C LEU A 127 -1.80 6.30 22.57
N GLY A 128 -1.71 7.20 21.59
CA GLY A 128 -1.88 8.64 21.80
C GLY A 128 -0.63 9.34 22.32
N ASP A 129 0.54 8.71 22.21
CA ASP A 129 1.83 9.22 22.68
C ASP A 129 2.53 10.12 21.64
N VAL A 130 1.80 10.61 20.63
CA VAL A 130 2.38 11.49 19.60
C VAL A 130 2.42 12.91 20.18
N GLU A 131 3.62 13.37 20.51
CA GLU A 131 3.86 14.76 20.93
C GLU A 131 3.27 15.74 19.88
N GLU A 132 2.47 16.71 20.35
CA GLU A 132 1.88 17.80 19.55
C GLU A 132 2.93 18.66 18.83
#